data_AF-A0A8C6YVS0-F1
#
_entry.id   AF-A0A8C6YVS0-F1
#
_cell.length_a   1.000
_cell.length_b   1.000
_cell.length_c   1.000
_cell.angle_alpha   90.00
_cell.angle_beta   90.00
_cell.angle_gamma   90.00
#
_symmetry.space_group_name_H-M   'P 1'
#
loop_
_entity.id
_entity.type
_entity.pdbx_description
1 polymer ?
#
loop_
_entity_poly.entity_id
_entity_poly.type
_entity_poly.pdbx_seq_one_letter_code
_entity_poly.pdbx_strand_id
1 'polypeptide(L)'
;MGTVLLKDGLKDSQFSIRYQYLLAALLCCCGKGLREEFDRQCLLVATLAKLAQQVREAAPSARQVSAAGLEDVAQFFKAHGSCRLPLSPSLLVKGVVPRDCSYFNSNAVPLKLSFQNVDPLGENIRVIFKCGDDLRQDMLTLQMIRIMNKIWVQEGLDMRMVIFRCFSTGRGRGMVEMIPNAETLRKIQVEHGVTGSFKDRPLADWLQKHNPGEDEYEKVRKTGVTHRFSPWKPRGETTASLGGPSTAMSHPPHL
;
A
#
# COMPACT_ATOMS: atom_id res chain seq x y z
N MET A 1 3.83 -14.87 8.75
CA MET A 1 2.45 -14.36 8.51
C MET A 1 1.42 -15.02 9.40
N GLY A 2 1.31 -16.36 9.42
CA GLY A 2 0.22 -17.06 10.15
C GLY A 2 0.08 -16.69 11.64
N THR A 3 1.18 -16.56 12.38
CA THR A 3 1.13 -16.25 13.82
C THR A 3 0.51 -14.89 14.15
N VAL A 4 0.68 -13.87 13.31
CA VAL A 4 0.16 -12.53 13.61
C VAL A 4 -1.37 -12.48 13.53
N LEU A 5 -1.95 -13.17 12.54
CA LEU A 5 -3.41 -13.31 12.40
C LEU A 5 -4.00 -14.18 13.52
N LEU A 6 -3.34 -15.29 13.83
CA LEU A 6 -3.77 -16.15 14.94
C LEU A 6 -3.68 -15.42 16.29
N LYS A 7 -2.62 -14.63 16.52
CA LYS A 7 -2.45 -13.80 17.72
C LYS A 7 -3.52 -12.73 17.83
N ASP A 8 -3.94 -12.11 16.73
CA ASP A 8 -5.05 -11.15 16.73
C ASP A 8 -6.39 -11.83 17.10
N GLY A 9 -6.62 -13.02 16.55
CA GLY A 9 -7.81 -13.85 16.84
C GLY A 9 -7.94 -14.30 18.30
N LEU A 10 -6.88 -14.25 19.11
CA LEU A 10 -6.95 -14.58 20.54
C LEU A 10 -7.86 -13.64 21.33
N LYS A 11 -8.12 -12.44 20.82
CA LYS A 11 -9.04 -11.47 21.45
C LYS A 11 -10.49 -11.63 21.01
N ASP A 12 -10.77 -12.58 20.12
CA ASP A 12 -12.11 -12.85 19.63
C ASP A 12 -12.95 -13.56 20.69
N SER A 13 -14.14 -13.04 20.99
CA SER A 13 -15.00 -13.57 22.06
C SER A 13 -15.56 -14.95 21.76
N GLN A 14 -15.70 -15.34 20.50
CA GLN A 14 -16.30 -16.59 20.08
C GLN A 14 -15.26 -17.65 19.73
N PHE A 15 -14.15 -17.23 19.12
CA PHE A 15 -13.18 -18.14 18.51
C PHE A 15 -11.79 -18.16 19.17
N SER A 16 -11.57 -17.38 20.24
CA SER A 16 -10.27 -17.27 20.93
C SER A 16 -9.64 -18.62 21.27
N ILE A 17 -10.41 -19.56 21.83
CA ILE A 17 -9.93 -20.91 22.20
C ILE A 17 -9.37 -21.66 20.96
N ARG A 18 -10.07 -21.58 19.81
CA ARG A 18 -9.61 -22.22 18.57
C ARG A 18 -8.32 -21.57 18.07
N TYR A 19 -8.25 -20.24 18.07
CA TYR A 19 -7.04 -19.53 17.71
C TYR A 19 -5.86 -19.88 18.62
N GLN A 20 -6.12 -20.06 19.92
CA GLN A 20 -5.11 -20.48 20.89
C GLN A 20 -4.55 -21.86 20.57
N TYR A 21 -5.39 -22.86 20.31
CA TYR A 21 -4.92 -24.20 19.95
C TYR A 21 -4.13 -24.22 18.64
N LEU A 22 -4.60 -23.50 17.61
CA LEU A 22 -3.90 -23.40 16.33
C LEU A 22 -2.55 -22.70 16.48
N LEU A 23 -2.50 -21.62 17.26
CA LEU A 23 -1.27 -20.90 17.52
C LEU A 23 -0.27 -21.76 18.31
N ALA A 24 -0.74 -22.47 19.34
CA ALA A 24 0.10 -23.38 20.13
C ALA A 24 0.69 -24.49 19.25
N ALA A 25 -0.14 -25.15 18.44
CA ALA A 25 0.31 -26.18 17.51
C ALA A 25 1.36 -25.65 16.53
N LEU A 26 1.11 -24.46 15.93
CA LEU A 26 2.08 -23.82 15.04
C LEU A 26 3.41 -23.53 15.74
N LEU A 27 3.37 -22.94 16.95
CA LEU A 27 4.58 -22.58 17.69
C LEU A 27 5.37 -23.81 18.17
N CYS A 28 4.70 -24.92 18.48
CA CYS A 28 5.34 -26.19 18.83
C CYS A 28 6.03 -26.85 17.63
N CYS A 29 5.47 -26.72 16.43
CA CYS A 29 5.95 -27.46 15.25
C CYS A 29 6.83 -26.64 14.28
N CYS A 30 6.81 -25.30 14.36
CA CYS A 30 7.49 -24.43 13.39
C CYS A 30 9.02 -24.40 13.48
N GLY A 31 9.59 -24.99 14.54
CA GLY A 31 11.04 -24.97 14.80
C GLY A 31 11.54 -23.65 15.36
N LYS A 32 12.76 -23.69 15.92
CA LYS A 32 13.37 -22.56 16.66
C LYS A 32 13.52 -21.30 15.80
N GLY A 33 14.09 -21.42 14.61
CA GLY A 33 14.40 -20.25 13.77
C GLY A 33 13.16 -19.46 13.33
N LEU A 34 12.07 -20.15 12.94
CA LEU A 34 10.83 -19.48 12.57
C LEU A 34 10.11 -18.88 13.79
N ARG A 35 10.20 -19.53 14.95
CA ARG A 35 9.68 -18.99 16.21
C ARG A 35 10.39 -17.69 16.60
N GLU A 36 11.72 -17.67 16.57
CA GLU A 36 12.53 -16.46 16.84
C GLU A 36 12.25 -15.34 15.84
N GLU A 37 11.96 -15.67 14.58
CA GLU A 37 11.51 -14.69 13.59
C GLU A 37 10.15 -14.09 13.96
N PHE A 38 9.19 -14.91 14.42
CA PHE A 38 7.90 -14.38 14.88
C PHE A 38 8.03 -13.47 16.09
N ASP A 39 8.95 -13.78 17.02
CA ASP A 39 9.19 -12.96 18.19
C ASP A 39 9.83 -11.61 17.80
N ARG A 40 10.83 -11.62 16.90
CA ARG A 40 11.40 -10.40 16.31
C ARG A 40 10.36 -9.55 15.57
N GLN A 41 9.46 -10.19 14.80
CA GLN A 41 8.35 -9.50 14.14
C GLN A 41 7.41 -8.83 15.14
N CYS A 42 7.04 -9.54 16.21
CA CYS A 42 6.14 -8.99 17.23
C CYS A 42 6.77 -7.78 17.94
N LEU A 43 8.06 -7.87 18.26
CA LEU A 43 8.79 -6.78 18.90
C LEU A 43 8.90 -5.57 17.97
N LEU A 44 9.31 -5.76 16.70
CA LEU A 44 9.38 -4.67 15.73
C LEU A 44 8.02 -3.97 15.57
N VAL A 45 6.93 -4.73 15.41
CA VAL A 45 5.57 -4.18 15.30
C VAL A 45 5.18 -3.40 16.55
N ALA A 46 5.55 -3.86 17.74
CA ALA A 46 5.28 -3.14 18.98
C ALA A 46 6.04 -1.81 19.05
N THR A 47 7.32 -1.80 18.68
CA THR A 47 8.15 -0.59 18.60
C THR A 47 7.57 0.42 17.60
N LEU A 48 7.17 -0.04 16.41
CA LEU A 48 6.54 0.81 15.40
C LEU A 48 5.17 1.34 15.85
N ALA A 49 4.39 0.53 16.57
CA ALA A 49 3.11 0.96 17.12
C ALA A 49 3.28 2.07 18.17
N LYS A 50 4.30 1.97 19.03
CA LYS A 50 4.65 3.02 19.99
C LYS A 50 5.03 4.32 19.27
N LEU A 51 5.92 4.23 18.27
CA LEU A 51 6.29 5.39 17.45
C LEU A 51 5.07 6.02 16.77
N ALA A 52 4.21 5.20 16.15
CA ALA A 52 3.01 5.69 15.46
C ALA A 52 2.04 6.39 16.43
N GLN A 53 1.89 5.84 17.64
CA GLN A 53 1.05 6.43 18.68
C GLN A 53 1.56 7.81 19.09
N GLN A 54 2.87 7.95 19.31
CA GLN A 54 3.51 9.22 19.65
C GLN A 54 3.29 10.29 18.57
N VAL A 55 3.46 9.93 17.30
CA VAL A 55 3.22 10.87 16.19
C VAL A 55 1.74 11.27 16.10
N ARG A 56 0.83 10.33 16.30
CA ARG A 56 -0.62 10.59 16.25
C ARG A 56 -1.09 11.49 17.40
N GLU A 57 -0.58 11.28 18.61
CA GLU A 57 -0.95 12.04 19.80
C GLU A 57 -0.29 13.42 19.88
N ALA A 58 0.83 13.63 19.19
CA ALA A 58 1.48 14.93 19.12
C ALA A 58 0.54 15.99 18.55
N ALA A 59 0.60 17.21 19.12
CA ALA A 59 -0.12 18.37 18.60
C ALA A 59 0.29 18.63 17.14
N PRO A 60 -0.63 19.09 16.26
CA PRO A 60 -0.34 19.30 14.85
C PRO A 60 0.92 20.14 14.56
N SER A 61 1.22 21.13 15.40
CA SER A 61 2.40 22.01 15.27
C SER A 61 3.74 21.34 15.63
N ALA A 62 3.72 20.32 16.48
CA ALA A 62 4.92 19.60 16.94
C ALA A 62 5.01 18.18 16.34
N ARG A 63 4.08 17.83 15.44
CA ARG A 63 3.96 16.49 14.90
C ARG A 63 5.08 16.21 13.92
N GLN A 64 5.91 15.24 14.28
CA GLN A 64 7.00 14.75 13.45
C GLN A 64 7.35 13.32 13.86
N VAL A 65 7.97 12.58 12.96
CA VAL A 65 8.62 11.32 13.33
C VAL A 65 9.88 11.67 14.13
N SER A 66 9.85 11.44 15.44
CA SER A 66 10.92 11.88 16.32
C SER A 66 12.20 11.06 16.13
N ALA A 67 13.35 11.71 16.25
CA ALA A 67 14.65 11.04 16.21
C ALA A 67 14.74 9.96 17.32
N ALA A 68 14.25 10.27 18.52
CA ALA A 68 14.20 9.32 19.64
C ALA A 68 13.36 8.07 19.33
N GLY A 69 12.21 8.22 18.68
CA GLY A 69 11.38 7.08 18.33
C GLY A 69 11.95 6.23 17.18
N LEU A 70 12.71 6.85 16.26
CA LEU A 70 13.49 6.10 15.26
C LEU A 70 14.74 5.43 15.87
N GLU A 71 15.30 6.00 16.94
CA GLU A 71 16.40 5.39 17.69
C GLU A 71 15.95 4.07 18.35
N ASP A 72 14.73 4.00 18.91
CA ASP A 72 14.16 2.76 19.43
C ASP A 72 14.12 1.66 18.33
N VAL A 73 13.80 2.04 17.08
CA VAL A 73 13.79 1.13 15.93
C VAL A 73 15.21 0.74 15.50
N ALA A 74 16.15 1.69 15.50
CA ALA A 74 17.56 1.41 15.20
C ALA A 74 18.17 0.46 16.23
N GLN A 75 17.87 0.66 17.51
CA GLN A 75 18.33 -0.18 18.61
C GLN A 75 17.76 -1.60 18.51
N PHE A 76 16.52 -1.77 18.05
CA PHE A 76 15.97 -3.08 17.71
C PHE A 76 16.86 -3.80 16.67
N PHE A 77 17.24 -3.13 15.58
CA PHE A 77 18.10 -3.75 14.57
C PHE A 77 19.54 -3.97 15.05
N LYS A 78 20.06 -3.12 15.93
CA LYS A 78 21.36 -3.34 16.58
C LYS A 78 21.36 -4.61 17.44
N ALA A 79 20.26 -4.89 18.14
CA ALA A 79 20.12 -6.07 19.00
C ALA A 79 19.81 -7.36 18.22
N HIS A 80 19.05 -7.27 17.12
CA HIS A 80 18.52 -8.45 16.41
C HIS A 80 19.10 -8.68 15.01
N GLY A 81 19.90 -7.74 14.48
CA GLY A 81 20.53 -7.78 13.17
C GLY A 81 19.58 -7.54 12.00
N SER A 82 18.51 -8.35 11.90
CA SER A 82 17.53 -8.27 10.82
C SER A 82 16.15 -8.75 11.25
N CYS A 83 15.13 -8.43 10.46
CA CYS A 83 13.76 -8.89 10.68
C CYS A 83 13.01 -8.94 9.35
N ARG A 84 12.17 -9.96 9.15
CA ARG A 84 11.27 -10.05 8.01
C ARG A 84 10.04 -9.20 8.26
N LEU A 85 9.61 -8.40 7.30
CA LEU A 85 8.40 -7.61 7.45
C LEU A 85 7.14 -8.49 7.43
N PRO A 86 6.08 -8.15 8.19
CA PRO A 86 4.81 -8.90 8.17
C PRO A 86 4.15 -9.00 6.78
N LEU A 87 4.41 -8.02 5.91
CA LEU A 87 3.88 -7.96 4.53
C LEU A 87 4.28 -9.16 3.67
N SER A 88 5.50 -9.68 3.82
CA SER A 88 6.01 -10.82 3.06
C SER A 88 7.23 -11.42 3.76
N PRO A 89 7.32 -12.75 3.90
CA PRO A 89 8.54 -13.39 4.40
C PRO A 89 9.75 -13.10 3.51
N SER A 90 9.58 -12.76 2.23
CA SER A 90 10.69 -12.41 1.34
C SER A 90 11.32 -11.04 1.66
N LEU A 91 10.64 -10.17 2.40
CA LEU A 91 11.11 -8.81 2.70
C LEU A 91 11.93 -8.81 3.98
N LEU A 92 13.23 -9.05 3.87
CA LEU A 92 14.16 -9.04 4.99
C LEU A 92 14.87 -7.69 5.09
N VAL A 93 14.76 -7.03 6.24
CA VAL A 93 15.32 -5.70 6.49
C VAL A 93 16.34 -5.73 7.63
N LYS A 94 17.35 -4.86 7.59
CA LYS A 94 18.44 -4.77 8.59
C LYS A 94 18.56 -3.42 9.31
N GLY A 95 17.71 -2.47 9.00
CA GLY A 95 17.78 -1.14 9.58
C GLY A 95 16.65 -0.25 9.11
N VAL A 96 16.42 0.85 9.82
CA VAL A 96 15.57 1.95 9.37
C VAL A 96 16.45 3.01 8.70
N VAL A 97 15.91 3.77 7.74
CA VAL A 97 16.57 4.88 7.07
C VAL A 97 15.89 6.18 7.53
N PRO A 98 16.36 6.83 8.61
CA PRO A 98 15.63 7.92 9.26
C PRO A 98 15.26 9.09 8.35
N ARG A 99 16.15 9.44 7.41
CA ARG A 99 15.96 10.57 6.49
C ARG A 99 14.79 10.36 5.52
N ASP A 100 14.42 9.11 5.26
CA ASP A 100 13.34 8.74 4.35
C ASP A 100 12.02 8.44 5.11
N CYS A 101 12.04 8.55 6.44
CA CYS A 101 10.88 8.34 7.29
C CYS A 101 10.13 9.66 7.51
N SER A 102 8.80 9.60 7.40
CA SER A 102 7.92 10.73 7.67
C SER A 102 6.53 10.21 8.07
N TYR A 103 5.52 11.06 8.00
CA TYR A 103 4.13 10.66 8.19
C TYR A 103 3.26 11.29 7.10
N PHE A 104 2.08 10.72 6.87
CA PHE A 104 1.10 11.33 5.95
C PHE A 104 0.16 12.26 6.71
N ASN A 105 -0.12 13.43 6.14
CA ASN A 105 -1.09 14.40 6.65
C ASN A 105 -2.55 13.97 6.34
N SER A 106 -2.95 12.79 6.82
CA SER A 106 -4.31 12.26 6.73
C SER A 106 -4.90 12.01 8.13
N ASN A 107 -6.19 11.69 8.22
CA ASN A 107 -6.91 11.54 9.49
C ASN A 107 -6.21 10.56 10.47
N ALA A 108 -5.75 9.41 9.97
CA ALA A 108 -5.11 8.39 10.79
C ALA A 108 -3.60 8.64 11.06
N VAL A 109 -3.02 9.71 10.47
CA VAL A 109 -1.60 10.08 10.62
C VAL A 109 -0.64 8.88 10.46
N PRO A 110 -0.73 8.08 9.39
CA PRO A 110 0.07 6.88 9.26
C PRO A 110 1.55 7.22 9.03
N LEU A 111 2.44 6.38 9.54
CA LEU A 111 3.88 6.52 9.34
C LEU A 111 4.25 6.09 7.92
N LYS A 112 5.11 6.87 7.28
CA LYS A 112 5.89 6.47 6.11
C LYS A 112 7.26 6.02 6.59
N LEU A 113 7.59 4.76 6.42
CA LEU A 113 8.84 4.17 6.88
C LEU A 113 9.65 3.65 5.71
N SER A 114 10.97 3.83 5.78
CA SER A 114 11.93 3.29 4.83
C SER A 114 12.91 2.39 5.58
N PHE A 115 13.01 1.14 5.16
CA PHE A 115 13.89 0.15 5.75
C PHE A 115 15.02 -0.21 4.78
N GLN A 116 16.21 -0.41 5.32
CA GLN A 116 17.34 -0.89 4.55
C GLN A 116 17.14 -2.37 4.23
N ASN A 117 17.19 -2.71 2.94
CA ASN A 117 17.15 -4.09 2.46
C ASN A 117 18.43 -4.83 2.90
N VAL A 118 18.28 -6.11 3.27
CA VAL A 118 19.47 -6.94 3.52
C VAL A 118 20.28 -7.13 2.25
N ASP A 119 19.61 -7.31 1.11
CA ASP A 119 20.23 -7.41 -0.20
C ASP A 119 20.97 -6.10 -0.53
N PRO A 120 22.31 -6.12 -0.70
CA PRO A 120 23.08 -4.92 -0.99
C PRO A 120 22.78 -4.30 -2.37
N LEU A 121 22.22 -5.08 -3.30
CA LEU A 121 21.80 -4.59 -4.62
C LEU A 121 20.32 -4.15 -4.62
N GLY A 122 19.59 -4.45 -3.55
CA GLY A 122 18.17 -4.13 -3.42
C GLY A 122 17.92 -2.70 -2.96
N GLU A 123 16.88 -2.07 -3.50
CA GLU A 123 16.40 -0.78 -3.02
C GLU A 123 15.85 -0.87 -1.59
N ASN A 124 15.79 0.28 -0.92
CA ASN A 124 15.14 0.41 0.39
C ASN A 124 13.66 0.00 0.30
N ILE A 125 13.22 -0.78 1.29
CA ILE A 125 11.84 -1.26 1.38
C ILE A 125 10.99 -0.21 2.07
N ARG A 126 10.09 0.42 1.33
CA ARG A 126 9.19 1.46 1.83
C ARG A 126 7.83 0.89 2.19
N VAL A 127 7.34 1.26 3.37
CA VAL A 127 6.03 0.81 3.86
C VAL A 127 5.29 1.95 4.53
N ILE A 128 3.97 1.82 4.55
CA ILE A 128 3.08 2.66 5.33
C ILE A 128 2.66 1.84 6.56
N PHE A 129 2.93 2.34 7.75
CA PHE A 129 2.47 1.73 8.99
C PHE A 129 1.29 2.52 9.55
N LYS A 130 0.14 1.89 9.67
CA LYS A 130 -1.10 2.52 10.13
C LYS A 130 -1.41 2.05 11.56
N CYS A 131 -1.72 2.99 12.42
CA CYS A 131 -2.18 2.74 13.78
C CYS A 131 -3.47 3.55 13.99
N GLY A 132 -4.55 2.91 14.40
CA GLY A 132 -5.90 3.48 14.49
C GLY A 132 -6.88 2.95 13.43
N ASP A 133 -6.38 2.31 12.37
CA ASP A 133 -7.20 1.77 11.27
C ASP A 133 -7.20 0.24 11.27
N ASP A 134 -8.39 -0.37 11.11
CA ASP A 134 -8.53 -1.81 10.98
C ASP A 134 -8.36 -2.25 9.52
N LEU A 135 -7.20 -2.84 9.22
CA LEU A 135 -6.84 -3.27 7.86
C LEU A 135 -7.37 -4.65 7.47
N ARG A 136 -8.18 -5.31 8.31
CA ARG A 136 -8.72 -6.65 7.99
C ARG A 136 -9.63 -6.62 6.76
N GLN A 137 -10.42 -5.57 6.58
CA GLN A 137 -11.29 -5.41 5.41
C GLN A 137 -10.46 -5.14 4.13
N ASP A 138 -9.44 -4.28 4.22
CA ASP A 138 -8.50 -4.03 3.11
C ASP A 138 -7.79 -5.31 2.68
N MET A 139 -7.34 -6.12 3.65
CA MET A 139 -6.69 -7.42 3.38
C MET A 139 -7.61 -8.35 2.58
N LEU A 140 -8.85 -8.52 3.03
CA LEU A 140 -9.82 -9.37 2.34
C LEU A 140 -10.12 -8.83 0.93
N THR A 141 -10.32 -7.53 0.81
CA THR A 141 -10.58 -6.86 -0.48
C THR A 141 -9.43 -7.09 -1.46
N LEU A 142 -8.19 -6.86 -1.03
CA LEU A 142 -7.00 -7.11 -1.86
C LEU A 142 -6.82 -8.58 -2.19
N GLN A 143 -7.17 -9.50 -1.29
CA GLN A 143 -7.16 -10.93 -1.57
C GLN A 143 -8.16 -11.30 -2.68
N MET A 144 -9.37 -10.75 -2.64
CA MET A 144 -10.36 -10.93 -3.71
C MET A 144 -9.85 -10.37 -5.04
N ILE A 145 -9.23 -9.18 -5.04
CA ILE A 145 -8.62 -8.58 -6.23
C ILE A 145 -7.51 -9.48 -6.80
N ARG A 146 -6.70 -10.13 -5.96
CA ARG A 146 -5.69 -11.10 -6.42
C ARG A 146 -6.32 -12.31 -7.09
N ILE A 147 -7.44 -12.81 -6.57
CA ILE A 147 -8.17 -13.93 -7.17
C ILE A 147 -8.74 -13.50 -8.52
N MET A 148 -9.41 -12.35 -8.60
CA MET A 148 -9.94 -11.80 -9.86
C MET A 148 -8.84 -11.62 -10.91
N ASN A 149 -7.71 -11.04 -10.52
CA ASN A 149 -6.58 -10.85 -11.43
C ASN A 149 -6.01 -12.18 -11.94
N LYS A 150 -5.96 -13.23 -11.10
CA LYS A 150 -5.54 -14.57 -11.55
C LYS A 150 -6.49 -15.12 -12.60
N ILE A 151 -7.79 -14.99 -12.39
CA ILE A 151 -8.81 -15.44 -13.35
C ILE A 151 -8.66 -14.68 -14.67
N TRP A 152 -8.58 -13.35 -14.64
CA TRP A 152 -8.40 -12.56 -15.88
C TRP A 152 -7.15 -12.95 -16.66
N VAL A 153 -6.01 -13.10 -15.98
CA VAL A 153 -4.76 -13.52 -16.64
C VAL A 153 -4.89 -14.92 -17.24
N GLN A 154 -5.60 -15.85 -16.57
CA GLN A 154 -5.87 -17.20 -17.10
C GLN A 154 -6.73 -17.16 -18.38
N GLU A 155 -7.66 -16.21 -18.46
CA GLU A 155 -8.50 -15.97 -19.64
C GLU A 155 -7.81 -15.09 -20.71
N GLY A 156 -6.51 -14.81 -20.58
CA GLY A 156 -5.76 -13.97 -21.53
C GLY A 156 -5.97 -12.47 -21.40
N LEU A 157 -6.59 -12.01 -20.30
CA LEU A 157 -6.86 -10.60 -20.01
C LEU A 157 -5.85 -10.05 -18.99
N ASP A 158 -4.75 -9.44 -19.48
CA ASP A 158 -3.81 -8.71 -18.62
C ASP A 158 -4.31 -7.27 -18.37
N MET A 159 -5.05 -7.09 -17.28
CA MET A 159 -5.57 -5.79 -16.86
C MET A 159 -4.50 -4.88 -16.22
N ARG A 160 -3.23 -5.29 -16.17
CA ARG A 160 -2.10 -4.50 -15.62
C ARG A 160 -2.35 -4.01 -14.19
N MET A 161 -3.02 -4.84 -13.38
CA MET A 161 -3.38 -4.52 -12.00
C MET A 161 -2.15 -4.37 -11.12
N VAL A 162 -2.06 -3.26 -10.39
CA VAL A 162 -1.07 -3.10 -9.32
C VAL A 162 -1.72 -3.46 -8.00
N ILE A 163 -1.35 -4.63 -7.48
CA ILE A 163 -1.91 -5.16 -6.24
C ILE A 163 -0.85 -5.14 -5.15
N PHE A 164 -0.83 -4.06 -4.38
CA PHE A 164 0.08 -3.90 -3.25
C PHE A 164 -0.26 -4.87 -2.11
N ARG A 165 0.71 -5.12 -1.22
CA ARG A 165 0.48 -5.90 0.00
C ARG A 165 -0.10 -5.03 1.10
N CYS A 166 -1.07 -5.57 1.81
CA CYS A 166 -1.63 -5.02 3.03
C CYS A 166 -1.70 -6.15 4.04
N PHE A 167 -1.33 -5.89 5.29
CA PHE A 167 -1.31 -6.89 6.33
C PHE A 167 -1.63 -6.28 7.69
N SER A 168 -2.70 -6.75 8.32
CA SER A 168 -3.07 -6.42 9.69
C SER A 168 -2.05 -7.03 10.65
N THR A 169 -1.53 -6.21 11.55
CA THR A 169 -0.54 -6.64 12.56
C THR A 169 -1.13 -6.64 13.97
N GLY A 170 -2.45 -6.65 14.06
CA GLY A 170 -3.24 -6.65 15.28
C GLY A 170 -4.40 -5.65 15.21
N ARG A 171 -5.27 -5.67 16.21
CA ARG A 171 -6.45 -4.78 16.30
C ARG A 171 -6.10 -3.31 16.04
N GLY A 172 -6.73 -2.75 15.01
CA GLY A 172 -6.60 -1.34 14.64
C GLY A 172 -5.18 -0.95 14.20
N ARG A 173 -4.36 -1.88 13.71
CA ARG A 173 -3.04 -1.53 13.17
C ARG A 173 -2.60 -2.48 12.06
N GLY A 174 -1.73 -2.00 11.20
CA GLY A 174 -1.06 -2.87 10.23
C GLY A 174 -0.12 -2.12 9.31
N MET A 175 0.34 -2.84 8.30
CA MET A 175 1.35 -2.40 7.36
C MET A 175 0.82 -2.51 5.94
N VAL A 176 1.15 -1.52 5.11
CA VAL A 176 0.81 -1.46 3.69
C VAL A 176 2.10 -1.23 2.91
N GLU A 177 2.29 -1.95 1.82
CA GLU A 177 3.39 -1.74 0.90
C GLU A 177 3.26 -0.39 0.21
N MET A 178 4.35 0.37 0.16
CA MET A 178 4.37 1.63 -0.55
C MET A 178 4.78 1.39 -1.99
N ILE A 179 3.92 1.79 -2.93
CA ILE A 179 4.25 1.72 -4.36
C ILE A 179 5.19 2.88 -4.70
N PRO A 180 6.39 2.61 -5.24
CA PRO A 180 7.30 3.67 -5.68
C PRO A 180 6.71 4.44 -6.85
N ASN A 181 7.08 5.72 -6.96
CA ASN A 181 6.69 6.59 -8.07
C ASN A 181 5.17 6.70 -8.30
N ALA A 182 4.39 6.50 -7.24
CA ALA A 182 2.94 6.67 -7.27
C ALA A 182 2.55 7.98 -6.58
N GLU A 183 1.58 8.67 -7.18
CA GLU A 183 1.02 9.90 -6.63
C GLU A 183 -0.51 9.82 -6.61
N THR A 184 -1.13 10.46 -5.62
CA THR A 184 -2.60 10.49 -5.55
C THR A 184 -3.17 11.42 -6.62
N LEU A 185 -4.31 11.05 -7.22
CA LEU A 185 -5.00 11.90 -8.19
C LEU A 185 -5.29 13.29 -7.62
N ARG A 186 -5.64 13.36 -6.33
CA ARG A 186 -5.87 14.63 -5.63
C ARG A 186 -4.63 15.51 -5.63
N LYS A 187 -3.44 14.97 -5.36
CA LYS A 187 -2.20 15.75 -5.38
C LYS A 187 -1.89 16.27 -6.79
N ILE A 188 -2.05 15.41 -7.82
CA ILE A 188 -1.89 15.80 -9.24
C ILE A 188 -2.81 16.98 -9.61
N GLN A 189 -4.07 16.95 -9.15
CA GLN A 189 -5.05 18.00 -9.43
C GLN A 189 -4.75 19.32 -8.71
N VAL A 190 -4.33 19.24 -7.44
CA VAL A 190 -4.01 20.43 -6.64
C VAL A 190 -2.78 21.16 -7.20
N GLU A 191 -1.78 20.44 -7.72
CA GLU A 191 -0.63 21.05 -8.42
C GLU A 191 -1.05 21.94 -9.61
N HIS A 192 -2.23 21.71 -10.19
CA HIS A 192 -2.78 22.48 -11.31
C HIS A 192 -3.93 23.43 -10.91
N GLY A 193 -4.10 23.69 -9.61
CA GLY A 193 -4.91 24.81 -9.11
C GLY A 193 -6.43 24.61 -9.02
N VAL A 194 -6.95 23.38 -9.19
CA VAL A 194 -8.42 23.17 -9.17
C VAL A 194 -8.87 22.44 -7.91
N THR A 195 -9.44 23.18 -6.97
CA THR A 195 -10.34 22.64 -5.94
C THR A 195 -11.73 22.46 -6.55
N GLY A 196 -12.13 21.23 -6.88
CA GLY A 196 -13.55 20.87 -6.97
C GLY A 196 -14.11 20.39 -8.32
N SER A 197 -13.33 20.30 -9.40
CA SER A 197 -13.79 19.68 -10.65
C SER A 197 -12.72 18.76 -11.23
N PHE A 198 -13.05 17.47 -11.37
CA PHE A 198 -12.23 16.48 -12.06
C PHE A 198 -12.17 16.82 -13.55
N LYS A 199 -11.23 17.70 -13.94
CA LYS A 199 -10.89 17.92 -15.34
C LYS A 199 -9.89 16.85 -15.76
N ASP A 200 -10.00 16.37 -17.01
CA ASP A 200 -9.08 15.35 -17.54
C ASP A 200 -7.68 15.91 -17.84
N ARG A 201 -7.60 17.23 -18.10
CA ARG A 201 -6.38 17.91 -18.53
C ARG A 201 -5.20 17.82 -17.53
N PRO A 202 -5.36 18.05 -16.22
CA PRO A 202 -4.27 17.88 -15.25
C PRO A 202 -3.65 16.48 -15.23
N LEU A 203 -4.46 15.43 -15.41
CA LEU A 203 -3.94 14.06 -15.47
C LEU A 203 -3.17 13.83 -16.78
N ALA A 204 -3.70 14.29 -17.91
CA ALA A 204 -3.02 14.21 -19.20
C ALA A 204 -1.68 14.96 -19.19
N ASP A 205 -1.65 16.19 -18.66
CA ASP A 205 -0.44 17.02 -18.57
C ASP A 205 0.59 16.38 -17.63
N TRP A 206 0.14 15.82 -16.49
CA TRP A 206 1.01 15.08 -15.58
C TRP A 206 1.61 13.82 -16.24
N LEU A 207 0.80 13.07 -17.00
CA LEU A 207 1.27 11.91 -17.75
C LEU A 207 2.28 12.30 -18.84
N GLN A 208 2.02 13.36 -19.60
CA GLN A 208 2.94 13.86 -20.63
C GLN A 208 4.28 14.33 -20.02
N LYS A 209 4.23 15.02 -18.88
CA LYS A 209 5.43 15.47 -18.17
C LYS A 209 6.35 14.32 -17.75
N HIS A 210 5.78 13.16 -17.40
CA HIS A 210 6.54 11.98 -16.99
C HIS A 210 6.88 11.03 -18.14
N ASN A 211 6.31 11.26 -19.33
CA ASN A 211 6.50 10.45 -20.53
C ASN A 211 6.64 11.42 -21.73
N PRO A 212 7.79 12.12 -21.85
CA PRO A 212 7.94 13.20 -22.82
C PRO A 212 7.97 12.70 -24.27
N GLY A 213 8.35 11.45 -24.51
CA GLY A 213 8.26 10.83 -25.83
C GLY A 213 6.81 10.53 -26.22
N GLU A 214 6.41 10.88 -27.44
CA GLU A 214 5.04 10.69 -27.93
C GLU A 214 4.62 9.21 -27.91
N ASP A 215 5.52 8.30 -28.29
CA ASP A 215 5.31 6.85 -28.21
C ASP A 215 5.15 6.34 -26.77
N GLU A 216 5.90 6.93 -25.82
CA GLU A 216 5.82 6.56 -24.40
C GLU A 216 4.50 7.03 -23.80
N TYR A 217 4.11 8.28 -24.10
CA TYR A 217 2.83 8.83 -23.68
C TYR A 217 1.67 8.00 -24.21
N GLU A 218 1.66 7.68 -25.50
CA GLU A 218 0.58 6.93 -26.12
C GLU A 218 0.50 5.50 -25.58
N LYS A 219 1.66 4.88 -25.29
CA LYS A 219 1.73 3.59 -24.59
C LYS A 219 1.11 3.68 -23.20
N VAL A 220 1.46 4.69 -22.39
CA VAL A 220 0.92 4.85 -21.03
C VAL A 220 -0.56 5.18 -21.04
N ARG A 221 -1.03 5.99 -22.00
CA ARG A 221 -2.45 6.30 -22.18
C ARG A 221 -3.28 5.04 -22.44
N LYS A 222 -2.84 4.20 -23.39
CA LYS A 222 -3.52 2.95 -23.74
C LYS A 222 -3.41 1.88 -22.66
N THR A 223 -2.21 1.63 -22.15
CA THR A 223 -1.94 0.48 -21.25
C THR A 223 -2.07 0.81 -19.77
N GLY A 224 -1.68 2.03 -19.36
CA GLY A 224 -1.67 2.46 -17.96
C GLY A 224 -3.02 2.96 -17.46
N VAL A 225 -3.77 3.68 -18.30
CA VAL A 225 -5.08 4.23 -17.93
C VAL A 225 -6.21 3.31 -18.40
N THR A 226 -6.32 3.04 -19.70
CA THR A 226 -7.49 2.30 -20.21
C THR A 226 -7.60 0.88 -19.64
N HIS A 227 -6.54 0.07 -19.71
CA HIS A 227 -6.60 -1.33 -19.27
C HIS A 227 -6.69 -1.46 -17.74
N ARG A 228 -5.98 -0.63 -16.99
CA ARG A 228 -5.96 -0.69 -15.53
C ARG A 228 -7.29 -0.32 -14.88
N PHE A 229 -7.99 0.68 -15.42
CA PHE A 229 -9.25 1.16 -14.86
C PHE A 229 -10.48 0.43 -15.41
N SER A 230 -10.36 -0.29 -16.52
CA SER A 230 -11.45 -1.07 -17.12
C SER A 230 -12.18 -2.01 -16.15
N PRO A 231 -11.51 -2.75 -15.24
CA PRO A 231 -12.20 -3.62 -14.29
C PRO A 231 -13.03 -2.88 -13.24
N TRP A 232 -12.76 -1.58 -13.06
CA TRP A 232 -13.38 -0.73 -12.05
C TRP A 232 -14.51 0.13 -12.61
N LYS A 233 -14.82 0.00 -13.91
CA LYS A 233 -15.84 0.80 -14.58
C LYS A 233 -17.24 0.24 -14.26
N PRO A 234 -18.20 1.07 -13.80
CA PRO A 234 -19.59 0.63 -13.65
C PRO A 234 -20.15 0.15 -14.99
N ARG A 235 -20.89 -0.97 -14.97
CA ARG A 235 -21.61 -1.44 -16.16
C ARG A 235 -22.68 -0.41 -16.54
N GLY A 236 -22.49 0.27 -17.67
CA GLY A 236 -23.41 1.30 -18.18
C GLY A 236 -22.70 2.51 -18.81
N GLU A 237 -21.43 2.74 -18.52
CA GLU A 237 -20.66 3.80 -19.19
C GLU A 237 -20.02 3.25 -20.47
N THR A 238 -20.66 3.50 -21.60
CA THR A 238 -20.07 3.35 -22.94
C THR A 238 -18.77 4.14 -23.02
N THR A 239 -17.81 3.63 -23.79
CA THR A 239 -16.53 4.27 -24.04
C THR A 239 -16.74 5.70 -24.56
N ALA A 240 -16.34 6.71 -23.78
CA ALA A 240 -15.94 7.98 -24.37
C ALA A 240 -14.64 7.70 -25.12
N SER A 241 -14.78 7.37 -26.40
CA SER A 241 -13.66 7.32 -27.34
C SER A 241 -13.04 8.72 -27.38
N LEU A 242 -11.83 8.86 -26.85
CA LEU A 242 -10.96 9.98 -27.21
C LEU A 242 -10.57 9.80 -28.67
N GLY A 243 -11.29 10.46 -29.58
CA GLY A 243 -11.00 10.40 -31.02
C GLY A 243 -11.78 11.42 -31.86
N GLY A 244 -11.07 12.47 -32.27
CA GLY A 244 -11.24 13.14 -33.57
C GLY A 244 -12.35 14.19 -33.73
N PRO A 245 -12.13 15.25 -34.55
CA PRO A 245 -13.11 16.30 -34.77
C PRO A 245 -14.27 15.77 -35.59
N SER A 246 -15.50 15.89 -35.06
CA SER A 246 -16.71 15.61 -35.83
C SER A 246 -16.88 16.72 -36.88
N THR A 247 -16.57 16.39 -38.13
CA THR A 247 -17.03 17.15 -39.30
C THR A 247 -18.55 17.21 -39.28
N ALA A 248 -19.09 18.40 -39.03
CA ALA A 248 -20.50 18.69 -39.19
C ALA A 248 -20.87 18.56 -40.69
N MET A 249 -21.56 17.47 -41.05
CA MET A 249 -22.28 17.40 -42.31
C MET A 249 -23.61 18.13 -42.15
N SER A 250 -23.70 19.28 -42.82
CA SER A 250 -24.93 20.00 -43.11
C SER A 250 -25.82 19.17 -44.04
N HIS A 251 -27.07 18.93 -43.62
CA HIS A 251 -28.16 18.56 -44.54
C HIS A 251 -29.15 19.73 -44.63
N PRO A 252 -29.61 20.10 -45.84
CA PRO A 252 -30.52 21.21 -46.06
C PRO A 252 -31.99 20.81 -45.78
N PRO A 253 -32.90 21.79 -45.59
CA PRO A 253 -34.30 21.52 -45.32
C PRO A 253 -35.03 21.22 -46.63
N HIS A 254 -35.91 20.21 -46.60
CA HIS A 254 -36.92 20.02 -47.63
C HIS A 254 -38.32 20.04 -47.00
N LEU A 255 -39.06 21.07 -47.43
CA LEU A 255 -40.51 21.25 -47.55
C LEU A 255 -41.41 20.92 -46.35
#